data_AF-A0A099S843-F1
#
_entry.id   AF-A0A099S843-F1
#
_cell.length_a   1.000
_cell.length_b   1.000
_cell.length_c   1.000
_cell.angle_alpha   90.00
_cell.angle_beta   90.00
_cell.angle_gamma   90.00
#
_symmetry.space_group_name_H-M   'P 1'
#
loop_
_entity.id
_entity.type
_entity.pdbx_description
1 polymer ?
#
loop_
_entity_poly.entity_id
_entity_poly.type
_entity_poly.pdbx_seq_one_letter_code
_entity_poly.pdbx_strand_id
1 'polypeptide(L)'
;MTRLGLITKSRSVFKTFLSQINDVLGELVSVVGYCLDEQSPVPLECDLCLVSFFGIRELAEELTHKKVIVAHRTLDITQLNKVFELKEGTKVFVVNNFKESTEETIELLQTMGLSHLNFFPYYPGIDLPLWQLHLE
;
A
#
# COMPACT_ATOMS: atom_id res chain seq x y z
N MET A 1 2.23 -3.33 -28.14
CA MET A 1 2.63 -2.72 -26.85
C MET A 1 1.67 -3.25 -25.80
N THR A 2 2.20 -3.78 -24.69
CA THR A 2 1.37 -4.42 -23.65
C THR A 2 0.57 -3.37 -22.88
N ARG A 3 -0.71 -3.60 -22.65
CA ARG A 3 -1.59 -2.72 -21.86
C ARG A 3 -1.58 -3.16 -20.41
N LEU A 4 -0.96 -2.35 -19.55
CA LEU A 4 -0.99 -2.56 -18.11
C LEU A 4 -2.16 -1.78 -17.50
N GLY A 5 -3.13 -2.49 -16.96
CA GLY A 5 -4.20 -1.92 -16.16
C GLY A 5 -3.65 -1.46 -14.81
N LEU A 6 -3.97 -0.24 -14.36
CA LEU A 6 -3.63 0.26 -13.04
C LEU A 6 -4.91 0.71 -12.33
N ILE A 7 -5.27 0.02 -11.24
CA ILE A 7 -6.41 0.42 -10.40
C ILE A 7 -5.87 0.71 -9.00
N THR A 8 -6.08 1.92 -8.52
CA THR A 8 -5.67 2.35 -7.18
C THR A 8 -6.84 2.92 -6.41
N LYS A 9 -6.68 3.07 -5.10
CA LYS A 9 -7.69 3.77 -4.28
C LYS A 9 -7.69 5.26 -4.59
N SER A 10 -6.56 5.92 -4.39
CA SER A 10 -6.45 7.37 -4.47
C SER A 10 -5.65 7.85 -5.69
N ARG A 11 -5.87 9.12 -6.04
CA ARG A 11 -5.15 9.81 -7.12
C ARG A 11 -3.65 9.94 -6.85
N SER A 12 -3.25 10.20 -5.61
CA SER A 12 -1.84 10.34 -5.25
C SER A 12 -1.08 9.04 -5.52
N VAL A 13 -1.65 7.91 -5.09
CA VAL A 13 -1.08 6.58 -5.34
C VAL A 13 -1.04 6.27 -6.84
N PHE A 14 -2.09 6.61 -7.58
CA PHE A 14 -2.13 6.43 -9.04
C PHE A 14 -0.96 7.16 -9.72
N LYS A 15 -0.75 8.44 -9.39
CA LYS A 15 0.34 9.25 -9.96
C LYS A 15 1.72 8.70 -9.63
N THR A 16 1.94 8.29 -8.38
CA THR A 16 3.22 7.69 -7.96
C THR A 16 3.51 6.42 -8.75
N PHE A 17 2.55 5.51 -8.85
CA PHE A 17 2.69 4.27 -9.60
C PHE A 17 2.90 4.53 -11.10
N LEU A 18 2.12 5.44 -11.69
CA LEU A 18 2.26 5.79 -13.10
C LEU A 18 3.68 6.31 -13.41
N SER A 19 4.23 7.19 -12.55
CA SER A 19 5.61 7.66 -12.70
C SER A 19 6.60 6.50 -12.64
N GLN A 20 6.55 5.69 -11.57
CA GLN A 20 7.48 4.58 -11.36
C GLN A 20 7.44 3.55 -12.49
N ILE A 21 6.24 3.23 -12.99
CA ILE A 21 6.08 2.31 -14.12
C ILE A 21 6.64 2.92 -15.39
N ASN A 22 6.39 4.20 -15.67
CA ASN A 22 6.93 4.85 -16.86
C ASN A 22 8.46 4.96 -16.80
N ASP A 23 9.03 5.26 -15.64
CA ASP A 23 10.47 5.40 -15.43
C ASP A 23 11.22 4.08 -15.67
N VAL A 24 10.60 2.93 -15.36
CA VAL A 24 11.23 1.61 -15.47
C VAL A 24 10.81 0.84 -16.72
N LEU A 25 9.55 0.97 -17.14
CA LEU A 25 8.89 0.13 -18.16
C LEU A 25 8.19 0.95 -19.26
N GLY A 26 8.33 2.27 -19.31
CA GLY A 26 7.55 3.15 -20.20
C GLY A 26 7.65 2.82 -21.70
N GLU A 27 8.77 2.25 -22.14
CA GLU A 27 8.95 1.81 -23.54
C GLU A 27 8.28 0.45 -23.83
N LEU A 28 7.97 -0.34 -22.80
CA LEU A 28 7.46 -1.70 -22.91
C LEU A 28 5.95 -1.79 -22.72
N VAL A 29 5.38 -0.90 -21.89
CA VAL A 29 3.97 -0.94 -21.51
C VAL A 29 3.27 0.40 -21.71
N SER A 30 2.01 0.34 -22.13
CA SER A 30 1.08 1.47 -22.07
C SER A 30 0.16 1.30 -20.87
N VAL A 31 0.19 2.27 -19.94
CA VAL A 31 -0.65 2.22 -18.73
C VAL A 31 -2.05 2.74 -19.04
N VAL A 32 -3.08 1.99 -18.63
CA VAL A 32 -4.49 2.37 -18.69
C VAL A 32 -5.11 2.16 -17.32
N GLY A 33 -6.04 3.01 -16.89
CA GLY A 33 -6.69 2.83 -15.60
C GLY A 33 -7.14 4.12 -14.94
N TYR A 34 -7.53 4.00 -13.68
CA TYR A 34 -8.12 5.07 -12.89
C TYR A 34 -7.99 4.80 -11.38
N CYS A 35 -8.34 5.79 -10.57
CA CYS A 35 -8.46 5.62 -9.12
C CYS A 35 -9.93 5.66 -8.67
N LEU A 36 -10.24 4.88 -7.63
CA LEU A 36 -11.59 4.68 -7.11
C LEU A 36 -12.16 5.91 -6.39
N ASP A 37 -11.30 6.78 -5.86
CA ASP A 37 -11.74 8.01 -5.18
C ASP A 37 -12.25 9.09 -6.16
N GLU A 38 -11.95 8.98 -7.47
CA GLU A 38 -12.36 9.98 -8.48
C GLU A 38 -13.56 9.51 -9.33
N GLN A 39 -13.81 8.21 -9.40
CA GLN A 39 -14.88 7.65 -10.21
C GLN A 39 -15.34 6.27 -9.73
N SER A 40 -16.60 5.93 -10.03
CA SER A 40 -17.11 4.59 -9.83
C SER A 40 -16.31 3.56 -10.65
N PRO A 41 -16.19 2.30 -10.16
CA PRO A 41 -15.51 1.26 -10.90
C PRO A 41 -16.20 0.97 -12.24
N VAL A 42 -15.43 0.83 -13.31
CA VAL A 42 -15.90 0.53 -14.67
C VAL A 42 -15.03 -0.56 -15.30
N PRO A 43 -15.56 -1.40 -16.21
CA PRO A 43 -14.77 -2.42 -16.88
C PRO A 43 -13.51 -1.84 -17.53
N LEU A 44 -12.38 -2.55 -17.40
CA LEU A 44 -11.07 -2.08 -17.87
C LEU A 44 -10.40 -3.15 -18.73
N GLU A 45 -10.28 -2.86 -20.02
CA GLU A 45 -9.54 -3.72 -20.96
C GLU A 45 -8.02 -3.54 -20.79
N CYS A 46 -7.32 -4.62 -20.45
CA CYS A 46 -5.88 -4.68 -20.33
C CYS A 46 -5.35 -6.11 -20.54
N ASP A 47 -4.04 -6.28 -20.64
CA ASP A 47 -3.40 -7.61 -20.71
C ASP A 47 -3.09 -8.17 -19.31
N LEU A 48 -2.82 -7.28 -18.36
CA LEU A 48 -2.47 -7.56 -16.97
C LEU A 48 -2.91 -6.37 -16.12
N CYS A 49 -3.40 -6.61 -14.91
CA CYS A 49 -3.78 -5.53 -14.00
C CYS A 49 -2.85 -5.48 -12.78
N LEU A 50 -2.46 -4.28 -12.39
CA LEU A 50 -1.70 -3.97 -11.19
C LEU A 50 -2.59 -3.18 -10.23
N VAL A 51 -2.64 -3.60 -8.98
CA VAL A 51 -3.34 -2.90 -7.91
C VAL A 51 -2.40 -2.52 -6.77
N SER A 52 -2.72 -1.42 -6.08
CA SER A 52 -1.82 -0.87 -5.05
C SER A 52 -1.98 -1.48 -3.66
N PHE A 53 -3.01 -2.30 -3.42
CA PHE A 53 -3.24 -3.00 -2.16
C PHE A 53 -4.18 -4.20 -2.36
N PHE A 54 -4.13 -5.17 -1.44
CA PHE A 54 -4.83 -6.46 -1.61
C PHE A 54 -6.36 -6.33 -1.65
N GLY A 55 -6.94 -5.44 -0.85
CA GLY A 55 -8.40 -5.31 -0.71
C GLY A 55 -9.17 -4.83 -1.95
N ILE A 56 -8.50 -4.43 -3.03
CA ILE A 56 -9.13 -4.15 -4.35
C ILE A 56 -8.84 -5.22 -5.40
N ARG A 57 -8.17 -6.32 -5.02
CA ARG A 57 -7.82 -7.38 -5.96
C ARG A 57 -9.04 -8.02 -6.58
N GLU A 58 -10.01 -8.46 -5.78
CA GLU A 58 -11.21 -9.14 -6.27
C GLU A 58 -12.01 -8.23 -7.21
N LEU A 59 -12.22 -6.98 -6.81
CA LEU A 59 -12.83 -5.95 -7.66
C LEU A 59 -12.08 -5.78 -8.98
N ALA A 60 -10.76 -5.72 -8.97
CA ALA A 60 -9.97 -5.60 -10.20
C ALA A 60 -10.04 -6.86 -11.08
N GLU A 61 -10.11 -8.05 -10.49
CA GLU A 61 -10.31 -9.32 -11.22
C GLU A 61 -11.67 -9.33 -11.91
N GLU A 62 -12.72 -8.84 -11.24
CA GLU A 62 -14.07 -8.69 -11.81
C GLU A 62 -14.12 -7.66 -12.95
N LEU A 63 -13.47 -6.51 -12.80
CA LEU A 63 -13.52 -5.42 -13.78
C LEU A 63 -12.69 -5.69 -15.04
N THR A 64 -11.67 -6.52 -14.93
CA THR A 64 -10.73 -6.78 -16.03
C THR A 64 -10.88 -8.17 -16.64
N HIS A 65 -11.37 -9.15 -15.87
CA HIS A 65 -11.29 -10.57 -16.19
C HIS A 65 -9.87 -11.04 -16.55
N LYS A 66 -8.85 -10.41 -15.95
CA LYS A 66 -7.43 -10.71 -16.14
C LYS A 66 -6.76 -11.09 -14.83
N LYS A 67 -5.51 -11.56 -14.95
CA LYS A 67 -4.63 -11.73 -13.80
C LYS A 67 -4.37 -10.38 -13.16
N VAL A 68 -4.56 -10.30 -11.84
CA VAL A 68 -4.23 -9.13 -11.03
C VAL A 68 -2.95 -9.41 -10.23
N ILE A 69 -2.03 -8.46 -10.28
CA ILE A 69 -0.84 -8.41 -9.42
C ILE A 69 -1.09 -7.35 -8.36
N VAL A 70 -0.88 -7.71 -7.10
CA VAL A 70 -0.88 -6.75 -5.99
C VAL A 70 0.54 -6.25 -5.81
N ALA A 71 0.73 -4.94 -5.92
CA ALA A 71 2.02 -4.32 -5.70
C ALA A 71 2.34 -4.29 -4.20
N HIS A 72 3.43 -4.94 -3.82
CA HIS A 72 4.02 -4.77 -2.50
C HIS A 72 4.85 -3.49 -2.49
N ARG A 73 4.41 -2.51 -1.70
CA ARG A 73 5.14 -1.26 -1.51
C ARG A 73 6.31 -1.53 -0.56
N THR A 74 7.50 -1.08 -0.92
CA THR A 74 8.63 -1.02 0.02
C THR A 74 8.59 0.33 0.74
N LEU A 75 8.89 0.34 2.04
CA LEU A 75 9.10 1.58 2.76
C LEU A 75 10.38 2.25 2.25
N ASP A 76 10.38 3.58 2.24
CA ASP A 76 11.61 4.31 2.01
C ASP A 76 12.54 4.12 3.23
N ILE A 77 13.46 3.17 3.11
CA ILE A 77 14.40 2.78 4.16
C ILE A 77 15.27 3.99 4.57
N THR A 78 15.49 4.96 3.69
CA THR A 78 16.28 6.17 4.03
C THR A 78 15.63 7.00 5.13
N GLN A 79 14.31 6.90 5.27
CA GLN A 79 13.54 7.57 6.33
C GLN A 79 13.46 6.72 7.62
N LEU A 80 13.84 5.45 7.57
CA LEU A 80 13.72 4.51 8.70
C LEU A 80 14.94 4.51 9.63
N ASN A 81 16.03 5.20 9.30
CA ASN A 81 17.25 5.23 10.13
C ASN A 81 16.95 5.52 11.61
N LYS A 82 16.08 6.51 11.88
CA LYS A 82 15.67 6.88 13.24
C LYS A 82 14.87 5.79 13.95
N VAL A 83 14.17 4.95 13.20
CA VAL A 83 13.38 3.82 13.74
C VAL A 83 14.31 2.66 14.10
N PHE A 84 15.36 2.41 13.29
CA PHE A 84 16.38 1.40 13.60
C PHE A 84 17.16 1.71 14.88
N GLU A 85 17.33 2.99 15.21
CA GLU A 85 18.01 3.45 16.43
C GLU A 85 17.16 3.31 17.71
N LEU A 86 15.85 3.02 17.59
CA LEU A 86 14.99 2.85 18.75
C LEU A 86 15.40 1.61 19.56
N LYS A 87 15.35 1.75 20.89
CA LYS A 87 15.68 0.69 21.82
C LYS A 87 14.71 -0.48 21.70
N GLU A 88 15.19 -1.68 21.98
CA GLU A 88 14.35 -2.86 22.11
C GLU A 88 13.19 -2.64 23.09
N GLY A 89 12.02 -3.16 22.73
CA GLY A 89 10.78 -3.03 23.48
C GLY A 89 10.09 -1.68 23.36
N THR A 90 10.65 -0.71 22.63
CA THR A 90 10.01 0.60 22.41
C THR A 90 8.63 0.41 21.79
N LYS A 91 7.62 1.04 22.37
CA LYS A 91 6.25 1.05 21.87
C LYS A 91 6.13 2.09 20.76
N VAL A 92 5.70 1.67 19.57
CA VAL A 92 5.63 2.52 18.38
C VAL A 92 4.25 2.43 17.77
N PHE A 93 3.58 3.56 17.61
CA PHE A 93 2.36 3.61 16.82
C PHE A 93 2.68 3.65 15.32
N VAL A 94 2.04 2.78 14.55
CA VAL A 94 2.03 2.84 13.10
C VAL A 94 0.69 3.45 12.69
N VAL A 95 0.76 4.66 12.14
CA VAL A 95 -0.42 5.48 11.85
C VAL A 95 -0.67 5.50 10.35
N ASN A 96 -1.86 5.06 9.92
CA ASN A 96 -2.29 5.11 8.53
C ASN A 96 -3.80 5.38 8.41
N ASN A 97 -4.27 5.74 7.22
CA ASN A 97 -5.67 6.07 6.98
C ASN A 97 -6.59 4.84 6.97
N PHE A 98 -6.04 3.64 6.75
CA PHE A 98 -6.81 2.41 6.64
C PHE A 98 -6.17 1.31 7.48
N LYS A 99 -7.01 0.45 8.06
CA LYS A 99 -6.59 -0.70 8.87
C LYS A 99 -5.60 -1.57 8.10
N GLU A 100 -5.98 -1.97 6.89
CA GLU A 100 -5.23 -2.89 6.05
C GLU A 100 -3.84 -2.34 5.77
N SER A 101 -3.73 -1.05 5.40
CA SER A 101 -2.44 -0.41 5.16
C SER A 101 -1.58 -0.27 6.43
N THR A 102 -2.21 -0.17 7.60
CA THR A 102 -1.51 -0.12 8.89
C THR A 102 -0.89 -1.48 9.18
N GLU A 103 -1.68 -2.55 9.02
CA GLU A 103 -1.25 -3.93 9.23
C GLU A 103 -0.15 -4.33 8.22
N GLU A 104 -0.33 -4.03 6.93
CA GLU A 104 0.70 -4.23 5.89
C GLU A 104 2.02 -3.53 6.25
N THR A 105 1.95 -2.32 6.81
CA THR A 105 3.14 -1.56 7.22
C THR A 105 3.84 -2.20 8.41
N ILE A 106 3.08 -2.69 9.39
CA ILE A 106 3.63 -3.39 10.57
C ILE A 106 4.36 -4.67 10.13
N GLU A 107 3.73 -5.48 9.28
CA GLU A 107 4.35 -6.70 8.73
C GLU A 107 5.65 -6.36 7.99
N LEU A 108 5.64 -5.31 7.18
CA LEU A 108 6.82 -4.87 6.43
C LEU A 108 7.96 -4.43 7.36
N LEU A 109 7.68 -3.64 8.39
CA LEU A 109 8.68 -3.25 9.40
C LEU A 109 9.27 -4.48 10.11
N GLN A 110 8.43 -5.45 10.48
CA GLN A 110 8.88 -6.70 11.10
C GLN A 110 9.77 -7.52 10.17
N THR A 111 9.39 -7.69 8.90
CA THR A 111 10.20 -8.43 7.91
C THR A 111 11.53 -7.73 7.57
N MET A 112 11.62 -6.41 7.77
CA MET A 112 12.86 -5.63 7.65
C MET A 112 13.81 -5.78 8.87
N GLY A 113 13.45 -6.58 9.87
CA GLY A 113 14.28 -6.82 11.05
C GLY A 113 14.03 -5.88 12.23
N LEU A 114 12.97 -5.06 12.18
CA LEU A 114 12.56 -4.19 13.30
C LEU A 114 11.66 -4.93 14.31
N SER A 115 11.77 -6.25 14.39
CA SER A 115 10.97 -7.08 15.31
C SER A 115 11.30 -6.86 16.79
N HIS A 116 12.36 -6.10 17.09
CA HIS A 116 12.71 -5.69 18.45
C HIS A 116 11.80 -4.57 18.98
N LEU A 117 10.96 -3.97 18.13
CA LEU A 117 10.00 -2.92 18.50
C LEU A 117 8.60 -3.50 18.72
N ASN A 118 7.84 -2.84 19.60
CA ASN A 118 6.44 -3.19 19.86
C ASN A 118 5.52 -2.27 19.04
N PHE A 119 5.10 -2.74 17.86
CA PHE A 119 4.22 -1.97 16.98
C PHE A 119 2.75 -2.05 17.38
N PHE A 120 2.09 -0.90 17.42
CA PHE A 120 0.66 -0.76 17.68
C PHE A 120 -0.01 -0.08 16.48
N PRO A 121 -1.05 -0.68 15.89
CA PRO A 121 -1.76 -0.05 14.79
C PRO A 121 -2.58 1.14 15.28
N TYR A 122 -2.67 2.18 14.45
CA TYR A 122 -3.55 3.32 14.68
C TYR A 122 -4.16 3.78 13.34
N TYR A 123 -5.49 3.80 13.26
CA TYR A 123 -6.23 4.20 12.06
C TYR A 123 -7.64 4.69 12.44
N PRO A 124 -8.32 5.47 11.58
CA PRO A 124 -9.69 5.89 11.82
C PRO A 124 -10.64 4.70 12.09
N GLY A 125 -11.36 4.75 13.22
CA GLY A 125 -12.30 3.70 13.62
C GLY A 125 -11.68 2.55 14.45
N ILE A 126 -10.41 2.65 14.85
CA ILE A 126 -9.84 1.72 15.82
C ILE A 126 -10.35 2.04 17.24
N ASP A 127 -10.85 1.03 17.94
CA ASP A 127 -11.10 1.12 19.37
C ASP A 127 -9.76 0.88 20.11
N LEU A 128 -9.12 1.96 20.56
CA LEU A 128 -7.90 1.85 21.35
C LEU A 128 -8.25 1.38 22.76
N PRO A 129 -7.68 0.28 23.25
CA PRO A 129 -7.82 -0.07 24.64
C PRO A 129 -7.08 0.94 25.54
N LEU A 130 -7.68 1.28 26.69
CA LEU A 130 -7.22 2.36 27.60
C LEU A 130 -5.75 2.26 28.04
N TRP A 131 -5.16 1.07 28.05
CA TRP A 131 -3.74 0.84 28.40
C TRP A 131 -2.75 1.25 27.31
N GLN A 132 -3.22 1.57 26.09
CA GLN A 132 -2.39 2.18 25.04
C GLN A 132 -2.29 3.71 25.17
N LEU A 133 -3.17 4.33 25.98
CA LEU A 133 -3.17 5.78 26.22
C LEU A 133 -2.23 6.21 27.36
N HIS A 134 -1.70 5.26 28.13
CA HIS A 134 -0.77 5.52 29.25
C HIS A 134 0.67 5.28 28.80
N LEU A 135 1.13 6.08 27.83
CA LEU A 135 2.55 6.28 27.57
C LEU A 135 3.03 7.39 28.50
N GLU A 136 3.28 7.04 29.76
CA GLU A 136 4.11 7.84 30.68
C GLU A 136 5.59 7.54 30.47
#